data_AF-A0A101HX77-F1
#
_entry.id   AF-A0A101HX77-F1
#
_cell.length_a   1.000
_cell.length_b   1.000
_cell.length_c   1.000
_cell.angle_alpha   90.00
_cell.angle_beta   90.00
_cell.angle_gamma   90.00
#
_symmetry.space_group_name_H-M   'P 1'
#
loop_
_entity.id
_entity.type
_entity.pdbx_description
1 polymer ?
#
loop_
_entity_poly.entity_id
_entity_poly.type
_entity_poly.pdbx_seq_one_letter_code
_entity_poly.pdbx_strand_id
1 'polypeptide(L)'
;MKRIFLVRHGETDWNLEGRFQGKMDIPLNILGKKQAEAASGALGTSSSPEKAAMPGGESLHDVSDRAWKAFREVLAGPGDVVAVFSHDAVIKVILCRILGCPLSSFWRFRIANGSITLIEDGGKGLSVSVMGDSCHLGSLWMRKEQKGL
;
A
#
# COMPACT_ATOMS: atom_id res chain seq x y z
N MET A 1 16.96 -11.72 8.25
CA MET A 1 15.54 -11.38 8.56
C MET A 1 15.21 -10.15 7.76
N LYS A 2 14.23 -10.22 6.86
CA LYS A 2 13.90 -9.11 5.96
C LYS A 2 12.61 -8.43 6.38
N ARG A 3 12.60 -7.10 6.37
CA ARG A 3 11.46 -6.25 6.74
C ARG A 3 11.00 -5.44 5.55
N ILE A 4 9.73 -5.59 5.19
CA ILE A 4 9.11 -4.85 4.09
C ILE A 4 8.00 -3.97 4.66
N PHE A 5 8.13 -2.67 4.46
CA PHE A 5 7.13 -1.67 4.81
C PHE A 5 6.28 -1.36 3.58
N LEU A 6 5.04 -1.85 3.56
CA LEU A 6 4.05 -1.50 2.53
C LEU A 6 3.35 -0.20 2.94
N VAL A 7 3.49 0.84 2.14
CA VAL A 7 2.93 2.17 2.41
C VAL A 7 1.87 2.50 1.38
N ARG A 8 0.65 2.83 1.81
CA ARG A 8 -0.37 3.34 0.88
C ARG A 8 -0.05 4.79 0.52
N HIS A 9 -0.14 5.16 -0.75
CA HIS A 9 0.02 6.55 -1.19
C HIS A 9 -0.90 7.53 -0.42
N GLY A 10 -0.49 8.81 -0.38
CA GLY A 10 -1.27 9.89 0.21
C GLY A 10 -2.58 10.16 -0.51
N GLU A 11 -3.46 10.95 0.09
CA GLU A 11 -4.76 11.31 -0.47
C GLU A 11 -4.67 12.03 -1.85
N THR A 12 -5.57 11.67 -2.75
CA THR A 12 -5.89 12.42 -3.97
C THR A 12 -7.32 12.95 -3.90
N ASP A 13 -7.69 13.92 -4.73
CA ASP A 13 -9.07 14.44 -4.75
C ASP A 13 -10.10 13.34 -5.08
N TRP A 14 -9.71 12.32 -5.84
CA TRP A 14 -10.56 11.17 -6.11
C TRP A 14 -10.71 10.24 -4.90
N ASN A 15 -9.74 10.18 -3.98
CA ASN A 15 -9.98 9.56 -2.68
C ASN A 15 -11.05 10.33 -1.90
N LEU A 16 -10.94 11.68 -1.86
CA LEU A 16 -11.87 12.56 -1.13
C LEU A 16 -13.31 12.46 -1.64
N GLU A 17 -13.47 12.31 -2.96
CA GLU A 17 -14.74 12.15 -3.65
C GLU A 17 -15.25 10.70 -3.68
N GLY A 18 -14.44 9.75 -3.20
CA GLY A 18 -14.77 8.33 -3.20
C GLY A 18 -14.68 7.66 -4.57
N ARG A 19 -14.09 8.29 -5.58
CA ARG A 19 -13.98 7.75 -6.94
C ARG A 19 -12.94 6.64 -7.03
N PHE A 20 -13.25 5.64 -7.86
CA PHE A 20 -12.30 4.61 -8.25
C PHE A 20 -11.26 5.19 -9.24
N GLN A 21 -9.98 5.10 -8.88
CA GLN A 21 -8.88 5.66 -9.69
C GLN A 21 -8.39 4.68 -10.77
N GLY A 22 -8.41 3.38 -10.47
CA GLY A 22 -7.92 2.36 -11.40
C GLY A 22 -6.47 2.62 -11.81
N LYS A 23 -6.28 2.91 -13.11
CA LYS A 23 -4.97 3.20 -13.73
C LYS A 23 -4.74 4.67 -14.02
N MET A 24 -5.69 5.52 -13.64
CA MET A 24 -5.58 6.97 -13.83
C MET A 24 -4.53 7.52 -12.86
N ASP A 25 -3.58 8.26 -13.39
CA ASP A 25 -2.58 8.97 -12.59
C ASP A 25 -3.18 10.28 -12.07
N ILE A 26 -3.74 10.23 -10.85
CA ILE A 26 -4.31 11.38 -10.17
C ILE A 26 -3.27 11.92 -9.18
N PRO A 27 -2.87 13.19 -9.29
CA PRO A 27 -1.86 13.75 -8.40
C PRO A 27 -2.34 13.78 -6.94
N LEU A 28 -1.38 13.69 -6.01
CA LEU A 28 -1.63 13.91 -4.58
C LEU A 28 -2.17 15.33 -4.34
N ASN A 29 -3.22 15.43 -3.52
CA ASN A 29 -3.71 16.73 -3.07
C ASN A 29 -2.81 17.29 -1.95
N ILE A 30 -3.14 18.48 -1.43
CA ILE A 30 -2.33 19.14 -0.39
C ILE A 30 -2.19 18.25 0.85
N LEU A 31 -3.26 17.56 1.26
CA LEU A 31 -3.23 16.64 2.38
C LEU A 31 -2.39 15.41 2.06
N GLY A 32 -2.54 14.84 0.87
CA GLY A 32 -1.79 13.66 0.43
C GLY A 32 -0.28 13.88 0.38
N LYS A 33 0.17 15.07 -0.02
CA LYS A 33 1.59 15.44 0.04
C LYS A 33 2.11 15.44 1.48
N LYS A 34 1.37 16.05 2.42
CA LYS A 34 1.71 16.04 3.85
C LYS A 34 1.70 14.62 4.45
N GLN A 35 0.76 13.77 4.03
CA GLN A 35 0.73 12.36 4.43
C GLN A 35 1.96 11.60 3.91
N ALA A 36 2.35 11.83 2.65
CA ALA A 36 3.54 11.22 2.07
C ALA A 36 4.82 11.67 2.79
N GLU A 37 4.95 12.96 3.11
CA GLU A 37 6.05 13.52 3.91
C GLU A 37 6.09 12.91 5.32
N ALA A 38 4.95 12.80 6.00
CA ALA A 38 4.87 12.21 7.33
C ALA A 38 5.27 10.72 7.33
N ALA A 39 4.79 9.94 6.34
CA ALA A 39 5.16 8.53 6.19
C ALA A 39 6.65 8.37 5.84
N SER A 40 7.17 9.22 4.97
CA SER A 40 8.59 9.29 4.63
C SER A 40 9.44 9.59 5.87
N GLY A 41 9.05 10.58 6.68
CA GLY A 41 9.71 10.93 7.94
C GLY A 41 9.67 9.80 8.98
N ALA A 42 8.53 9.12 9.11
CA ALA A 42 8.39 7.97 10.01
C ALA A 42 9.28 6.78 9.61
N LEU A 43 9.55 6.62 8.31
CA LEU A 43 10.40 5.55 7.78
C LEU A 43 11.87 5.96 7.56
N GLY A 44 12.20 7.25 7.69
CA GLY A 44 13.54 7.77 7.37
C GLY A 44 13.92 7.62 5.90
N THR A 45 12.95 7.65 4.98
CA THR A 45 13.16 7.40 3.53
C THR A 45 12.96 8.67 2.71
N SER A 46 13.67 8.82 1.59
CA SER A 46 13.33 9.80 0.54
C SER A 46 12.87 9.04 -0.72
N SER A 47 11.69 9.33 -1.26
CA SER A 47 11.19 8.66 -2.47
C SER A 47 10.79 9.65 -3.57
N SER A 48 10.90 9.19 -4.82
CA SER A 48 10.51 9.91 -6.06
C SER A 48 9.50 9.04 -6.83
N PRO A 49 8.20 9.10 -6.45
CA PRO A 49 7.16 8.20 -6.94
C PRO A 49 6.57 8.55 -8.32
N GLU A 50 6.99 9.65 -8.95
CA GLU A 50 6.40 10.22 -10.17
C GLU A 50 6.60 9.42 -11.48
N LYS A 51 7.21 8.23 -11.44
CA LYS A 51 7.60 7.45 -12.63
C LYS A 51 6.78 6.18 -12.88
N ALA A 52 5.75 5.90 -12.10
CA ALA A 52 4.98 4.66 -12.22
C ALA A 52 3.76 4.81 -13.14
N ALA A 53 3.75 4.13 -14.29
CA ALA A 53 2.61 4.04 -15.19
C ALA A 53 2.28 2.57 -15.52
N MET A 54 0.99 2.21 -15.63
CA MET A 54 0.54 0.85 -15.98
C MET A 54 -0.71 0.85 -16.91
N PRO A 55 -0.83 -0.04 -17.92
CA PRO A 55 -1.92 -0.03 -18.93
C PRO A 55 -3.08 -1.04 -18.71
N GLY A 56 -4.33 -0.72 -19.13
CA GLY A 56 -5.49 -1.63 -19.40
C GLY A 56 -6.21 -2.30 -18.19
N GLY A 57 -7.54 -2.39 -18.11
CA GLY A 57 -8.27 -2.88 -16.90
C GLY A 57 -7.89 -4.30 -16.40
N GLU A 58 -8.15 -4.60 -15.11
CA GLU A 58 -7.72 -5.85 -14.44
C GLU A 58 -8.77 -6.39 -13.45
N SER A 59 -8.87 -7.70 -13.28
CA SER A 59 -9.60 -8.34 -12.18
C SER A 59 -8.79 -8.36 -10.88
N LEU A 60 -9.42 -8.65 -9.72
CA LEU A 60 -8.69 -8.80 -8.45
C LEU A 60 -7.67 -9.97 -8.48
N HIS A 61 -7.91 -11.00 -9.29
CA HIS A 61 -6.97 -12.10 -9.47
C HIS A 61 -5.75 -11.64 -10.27
N ASP A 62 -5.95 -10.89 -11.36
CA ASP A 62 -4.86 -10.32 -12.16
C ASP A 62 -4.00 -9.39 -11.30
N VAL A 63 -4.65 -8.51 -10.53
CA VAL A 63 -3.96 -7.60 -9.58
C VAL A 63 -3.20 -8.41 -8.52
N SER A 64 -3.81 -9.45 -7.95
CA SER A 64 -3.16 -10.35 -6.99
C SER A 64 -1.90 -11.00 -7.57
N ASP A 65 -1.99 -11.58 -8.76
CA ASP A 65 -0.88 -12.34 -9.34
C ASP A 65 0.28 -11.43 -9.75
N ARG A 66 0.01 -10.26 -10.36
CA ARG A 66 1.09 -9.31 -10.67
C ARG A 66 1.69 -8.69 -9.42
N ALA A 67 0.87 -8.37 -8.42
CA ALA A 67 1.33 -7.77 -7.16
C ALA A 67 2.22 -8.76 -6.42
N TRP A 68 1.83 -10.04 -6.41
CA TRP A 68 2.61 -11.10 -5.80
C TRP A 68 3.94 -11.31 -6.52
N LYS A 69 3.95 -11.30 -7.85
CA LYS A 69 5.19 -11.37 -8.63
C LYS A 69 6.16 -10.25 -8.24
N ALA A 70 5.71 -8.99 -8.28
CA ALA A 70 6.54 -7.85 -7.92
C ALA A 70 7.00 -7.90 -6.44
N PHE A 71 6.11 -8.31 -5.53
CA PHE A 71 6.45 -8.45 -4.11
C PHE A 71 7.53 -9.52 -3.87
N ARG A 72 7.50 -10.64 -4.61
CA ARG A 72 8.57 -11.65 -4.55
C ARG A 72 9.90 -11.16 -5.10
N GLU A 73 9.88 -10.31 -6.12
CA GLU A 73 11.10 -9.65 -6.61
C GLU A 73 11.70 -8.73 -5.54
N VAL A 74 10.86 -7.97 -4.82
CA VAL A 74 11.30 -7.17 -3.66
C VAL A 74 11.89 -8.05 -2.56
N LEU A 75 11.24 -9.16 -2.22
CA LEU A 75 11.75 -10.13 -1.23
C LEU A 75 13.12 -10.69 -1.61
N ALA A 76 13.32 -11.06 -2.88
CA ALA A 76 14.58 -11.60 -3.38
C ALA A 76 15.66 -10.53 -3.61
N GLY A 77 15.27 -9.24 -3.69
CA GLY A 77 16.19 -8.14 -3.92
C GLY A 77 17.16 -7.86 -2.76
N PRO A 78 18.14 -6.97 -2.96
CA PRO A 78 19.08 -6.58 -1.91
C PRO A 78 18.38 -5.78 -0.79
N GLY A 79 19.04 -5.71 0.36
CA GLY A 79 18.59 -4.92 1.52
C GLY A 79 17.68 -5.69 2.48
N ASP A 80 17.98 -5.55 3.77
CA ASP A 80 17.20 -6.17 4.84
C ASP A 80 15.96 -5.36 5.25
N VAL A 81 15.92 -4.08 4.85
CA VAL A 81 14.85 -3.14 5.15
C VAL A 81 14.45 -2.43 3.86
N VAL A 82 13.21 -2.64 3.42
CA VAL A 82 12.70 -2.08 2.17
C VAL A 82 11.36 -1.41 2.40
N ALA A 83 11.18 -0.20 1.88
CA ALA A 83 9.88 0.47 1.80
C ALA A 83 9.31 0.35 0.38
N VAL A 84 8.05 -0.06 0.28
CA VAL A 84 7.30 -0.21 -0.98
C VAL A 84 6.07 0.67 -0.91
N PHE A 85 6.04 1.71 -1.75
CA PHE A 85 4.89 2.60 -1.88
C PHE A 85 3.92 2.03 -2.91
N SER A 86 2.64 1.92 -2.53
CA SER A 86 1.63 1.19 -3.30
C SER A 86 0.23 1.74 -3.05
N HIS A 87 -0.77 1.02 -3.55
CA HIS A 87 -2.20 1.37 -3.47
C HIS A 87 -2.95 0.40 -2.55
N ASP A 88 -4.14 0.83 -2.11
CA ASP A 88 -5.02 0.07 -1.24
C ASP A 88 -5.28 -1.36 -1.75
N ALA A 89 -5.73 -1.48 -3.02
CA ALA A 89 -6.06 -2.79 -3.57
C ALA A 89 -4.86 -3.73 -3.66
N VAL A 90 -3.69 -3.21 -4.04
CA VAL A 90 -2.44 -3.98 -4.15
C VAL A 90 -1.99 -4.49 -2.78
N ILE A 91 -2.02 -3.62 -1.77
CA ILE A 91 -1.65 -4.01 -0.40
C ILE A 91 -2.59 -5.09 0.12
N LYS A 92 -3.90 -4.95 -0.10
CA LYS A 92 -4.91 -5.91 0.37
C LYS A 92 -4.78 -7.29 -0.28
N VAL A 93 -4.52 -7.37 -1.59
CA VAL A 93 -4.32 -8.68 -2.24
C VAL A 93 -3.03 -9.37 -1.77
N ILE A 94 -1.96 -8.61 -1.48
CA ILE A 94 -0.74 -9.14 -0.87
C ILE A 94 -1.04 -9.67 0.54
N LEU A 95 -1.79 -8.91 1.36
CA LEU A 95 -2.21 -9.33 2.69
C LEU A 95 -3.05 -10.62 2.66
N CYS A 96 -4.00 -10.73 1.74
CA CYS A 96 -4.77 -11.95 1.56
C CYS A 96 -3.88 -13.17 1.34
N ARG A 97 -2.86 -13.02 0.49
CA ARG A 97 -1.94 -14.11 0.13
C ARG A 97 -1.02 -14.49 1.28
N ILE A 98 -0.49 -13.52 2.02
CA ILE A 98 0.36 -13.76 3.20
C ILE A 98 -0.43 -14.44 4.31
N LEU A 99 -1.65 -13.97 4.58
CA LEU A 99 -2.51 -14.49 5.64
C LEU A 99 -3.25 -15.78 5.25
N GLY A 100 -3.12 -16.24 4.00
CA GLY A 100 -3.80 -17.43 3.50
C GLY A 100 -5.33 -17.32 3.47
N CYS A 101 -5.89 -16.11 3.46
CA CYS A 101 -7.33 -15.91 3.43
C CYS A 101 -7.83 -15.68 1.99
N PRO A 102 -9.08 -16.06 1.67
CA PRO A 102 -9.61 -15.90 0.31
C PRO A 102 -9.74 -14.41 -0.06
N LEU A 103 -9.65 -14.09 -1.36
CA LEU A 103 -9.81 -12.72 -1.88
C LEU A 103 -11.18 -12.10 -1.54
N SER A 104 -12.20 -12.90 -1.23
CA SER A 104 -13.47 -12.39 -0.68
C SER A 104 -13.29 -11.64 0.65
N SER A 105 -12.19 -11.87 1.35
CA SER A 105 -11.81 -11.13 2.57
C SER A 105 -11.23 -9.75 2.29
N PHE A 106 -11.01 -9.36 1.02
CA PHE A 106 -10.45 -8.07 0.61
C PHE A 106 -11.14 -6.87 1.31
N TRP A 107 -12.47 -6.94 1.40
CA TRP A 107 -13.31 -5.92 2.03
C TRP A 107 -13.24 -5.89 3.55
N ARG A 108 -12.53 -6.82 4.19
CA ARG A 108 -12.34 -6.85 5.65
C ARG A 108 -11.12 -6.06 6.09
N PHE A 109 -10.19 -5.79 5.18
CA PHE A 109 -9.03 -4.96 5.45
C PHE A 109 -9.38 -3.47 5.33
N ARG A 110 -8.80 -2.66 6.22
CA ARG A 110 -8.89 -1.21 6.17
C ARG A 110 -7.47 -0.65 6.19
N ILE A 111 -7.04 -0.06 5.07
CA ILE A 111 -5.70 0.50 4.87
C ILE A 111 -5.89 1.98 4.56
N ALA A 112 -5.55 2.88 5.48
CA ALA A 112 -5.70 4.31 5.29
C ALA A 112 -4.62 4.89 4.36
N ASN A 113 -4.89 6.02 3.68
CA ASN A 113 -3.86 6.74 2.94
C ASN A 113 -2.69 7.11 3.88
N GLY A 114 -1.45 6.95 3.43
CA GLY A 114 -0.25 7.15 4.26
C GLY A 114 0.01 6.06 5.30
N SER A 115 -0.87 5.07 5.47
CA SER A 115 -0.68 4.04 6.49
C SER A 115 0.46 3.07 6.14
N ILE A 116 1.09 2.53 7.18
CA ILE A 116 2.25 1.65 7.12
C ILE A 116 1.85 0.23 7.56
N THR A 117 2.20 -0.76 6.74
CA THR A 117 2.06 -2.19 7.07
C THR A 117 3.44 -2.84 7.04
N LEU A 118 3.83 -3.54 8.10
CA LEU A 118 5.11 -4.23 8.22
C LEU A 118 4.93 -5.73 7.96
N ILE A 119 5.66 -6.23 6.97
CA ILE A 119 5.83 -7.64 6.68
C ILE A 119 7.23 -8.09 7.07
N GLU A 120 7.35 -9.20 7.78
CA GLU A 120 8.64 -9.79 8.17
C GLU A 120 8.82 -11.18 7.58
N ASP A 121 9.97 -11.42 6.96
CA ASP A 121 10.46 -12.73 6.55
C ASP A 121 11.48 -13.26 7.58
N GLY A 122 11.01 -14.19 8.40
CA GLY A 122 11.79 -14.89 9.41
C GLY A 122 12.44 -16.19 8.92
N GLY A 123 12.38 -16.51 7.61
CA GLY A 123 12.93 -17.73 7.02
C GLY A 123 12.06 -18.98 7.15
N LYS A 124 10.97 -18.92 7.92
CA LYS A 124 9.94 -19.99 8.02
C LYS A 124 8.62 -19.64 7.33
N GLY A 125 8.55 -18.44 6.75
CA GLY A 125 7.33 -17.87 6.20
C GLY A 125 7.25 -16.37 6.48
N LEU A 126 6.29 -15.74 5.80
CA LEU A 126 6.00 -14.32 5.95
C LEU A 126 5.01 -14.11 7.08
N SER A 127 5.19 -13.02 7.82
CA SER A 127 4.29 -12.59 8.89
C SER A 127 3.92 -11.12 8.73
N VAL A 128 2.70 -10.77 9.14
CA VAL A 128 2.23 -9.38 9.20
C VAL A 128 2.38 -8.91 10.64
N SER A 129 3.42 -8.14 10.93
CA SER A 129 3.73 -7.69 12.29
C SER A 129 3.02 -6.39 12.66
N VAL A 130 2.76 -5.54 11.67
CA VAL A 130 1.96 -4.31 11.81
C VAL A 130 1.05 -4.18 10.60
N MET A 131 -0.22 -3.83 10.80
CA MET A 131 -1.18 -3.65 9.72
C MET A 131 -1.83 -2.27 9.80
N GLY A 132 -1.56 -1.43 8.80
CA GLY A 132 -2.21 -0.13 8.64
C GLY A 132 -1.93 0.89 9.74
N ASP A 133 -0.74 0.87 10.36
CA ASP A 133 -0.36 1.89 11.33
C ASP A 133 -0.45 3.29 10.72
N SER A 134 -1.09 4.18 11.46
CA SER A 134 -1.34 5.56 11.05
C SER A 134 -1.03 6.54 12.18
N CYS A 135 -0.38 6.11 13.26
CA CYS A 135 -0.14 6.95 14.43
C CYS A 135 0.69 8.19 14.08
N HIS A 136 1.67 8.02 13.17
CA HIS A 136 2.51 9.10 12.67
C HIS A 136 1.76 10.19 11.89
N LEU A 137 0.52 9.93 11.45
CA LEU A 137 -0.29 10.93 10.74
C LEU A 137 -0.90 11.96 11.69
N GLY A 138 -1.09 11.65 12.98
CA GLY A 138 -1.74 12.57 13.93
C GLY A 138 -3.04 13.15 13.38
N SER A 139 -3.13 14.48 13.28
CA SER A 139 -4.29 15.19 12.72
C SER A 139 -4.46 15.07 11.20
N LEU A 140 -3.48 14.49 10.48
CA LEU A 140 -3.55 14.24 9.03
C LEU A 140 -4.33 12.97 8.70
N TRP A 141 -4.71 12.18 9.71
CA TRP A 141 -5.53 11.01 9.52
C TRP A 141 -6.94 11.41 9.11
N MET A 142 -7.32 11.07 7.89
CA MET A 142 -8.67 11.28 7.36
C MET A 142 -9.28 9.95 6.96
N ARG A 143 -10.50 9.68 7.45
CA ARG A 143 -11.28 8.50 7.09
C ARG A 143 -12.41 8.91 6.14
N LYS A 144 -12.15 8.85 4.84
CA LYS A 144 -13.20 8.66 3.85
C LYS A 144 -12.98 7.33 3.14
N GLU A 145 -13.95 6.42 3.26
CA GLU A 145 -13.96 5.20 2.45
C GLU A 145 -14.07 5.60 0.97
N GLN A 146 -13.22 5.03 0.12
CA GLN A 146 -13.48 5.03 -1.31
C GLN A 146 -14.73 4.18 -1.55
N LYS A 147 -15.86 4.84 -1.79
CA LYS A 147 -17.12 4.21 -2.18
C LYS A 147 -17.06 3.90 -3.68
N GLY A 148 -16.68 2.69 -4.06
CA GLY A 148 -16.53 2.42 -5.50
C GLY A 148 -16.19 1.01 -5.91
N LEU A 149 -16.55 0.00 -5.11
CA LEU A 149 -16.63 -1.41 -5.51
C LEU A 149 -17.76 -2.07 -4.72
#